data_AF-A0A9D5GL33-F1
#
_entry.id   AF-A0A9D5GL33-F1
#
_cell.length_a   1.000
_cell.length_b   1.000
_cell.length_c   1.000
_cell.angle_alpha   90.00
_cell.angle_beta   90.00
_cell.angle_gamma   90.00
#
_symmetry.space_group_name_H-M   'P 1'
#
loop_
_entity.id
_entity.type
_entity.pdbx_description
1 polymer ?
#
loop_
_entity_poly.entity_id
_entity_poly.type
_entity_poly.pdbx_seq_one_letter_code
_entity_poly.pdbx_strand_id
1 'polypeptide(L)'
;MRVLSIELANFRNYAAVEFEPPAGTSILIGRNAQGKSNLLEAFALLATGKSFRTSREVDMVRAGAPAANVSARVRTKTGDARLACIIASVGEGSRKRFFRDGRAVPYGRFLGGIAAVTFAPSDLALVGGPAAL
;
A
#
# COMPACT_ATOMS: atom_id res chain seq x y z
N MET A 1 -4.23 9.02 14.76
CA MET A 1 -4.64 8.50 13.44
C MET A 1 -4.48 6.99 13.48
N ARG A 2 -5.41 6.20 12.97
CA ARG A 2 -5.38 4.72 13.08
C ARG A 2 -5.95 4.08 11.83
N VAL A 3 -5.33 3.03 11.31
CA VAL A 3 -5.97 2.18 10.30
C VAL A 3 -6.90 1.21 11.02
N LEU A 4 -8.17 1.18 10.62
CA LEU A 4 -9.21 0.34 11.22
C LEU A 4 -9.31 -1.01 10.50
N SER A 5 -9.26 -0.98 9.16
CA SER A 5 -9.24 -2.16 8.31
C SER A 5 -8.47 -1.87 7.02
N ILE A 6 -7.94 -2.91 6.40
CA ILE A 6 -7.38 -2.90 5.05
C ILE A 6 -7.95 -4.06 4.25
N GLU A 7 -8.33 -3.77 3.01
CA GLU A 7 -8.85 -4.73 2.04
C GLU A 7 -7.93 -4.72 0.81
N LEU A 8 -7.47 -5.89 0.39
CA LEU A 8 -6.69 -6.08 -0.83
C LEU A 8 -7.46 -6.98 -1.79
N ALA A 9 -7.46 -6.63 -3.07
CA ALA A 9 -7.89 -7.50 -4.15
C ALA A 9 -6.82 -7.52 -5.23
N ASN A 10 -6.39 -8.72 -5.63
CA ASN A 10 -5.38 -8.95 -6.68
C ASN A 10 -4.08 -8.14 -6.49
N PHE A 11 -3.66 -7.96 -5.25
CA PHE A 11 -2.44 -7.23 -4.91
C PHE A 11 -1.31 -8.20 -4.58
N ARG A 12 -0.21 -8.18 -5.35
CA ARG A 12 0.91 -9.12 -5.23
C ARG A 12 0.42 -10.57 -5.21
N ASN A 13 0.71 -11.31 -4.14
CA ASN A 13 0.27 -12.70 -3.96
C ASN A 13 -1.10 -12.85 -3.29
N TYR A 14 -1.79 -11.75 -2.95
CA TYR A 14 -3.15 -11.78 -2.40
C TYR A 14 -4.18 -11.77 -3.54
N ALA A 15 -5.06 -12.78 -3.57
CA ALA A 15 -6.25 -12.76 -4.42
C ALA A 15 -7.32 -11.86 -3.80
N ALA A 16 -7.61 -12.11 -2.52
CA ALA A 16 -8.38 -11.22 -1.66
C ALA A 16 -7.86 -11.38 -0.22
N VAL A 17 -7.86 -10.29 0.55
CA VAL A 17 -7.72 -10.35 2.02
C VAL A 17 -8.41 -9.14 2.63
N GLU A 18 -9.04 -9.35 3.78
CA GLU A 18 -9.49 -8.31 4.68
C GLU A 18 -8.76 -8.50 6.00
N PHE A 19 -8.21 -7.42 6.55
CA PHE A 19 -7.43 -7.46 7.77
C PHE A 19 -7.75 -6.25 8.64
N GLU A 20 -8.12 -6.51 9.89
CA GLU A 20 -8.36 -5.50 10.91
C GLU A 20 -7.19 -5.49 11.90
N PRO A 21 -6.25 -4.53 11.78
CA PRO A 21 -5.15 -4.46 12.74
C PRO A 21 -5.67 -4.11 14.14
N PRO A 22 -5.24 -4.84 15.20
CA PRO A 22 -5.58 -4.49 16.56
C PRO A 22 -4.98 -3.12 16.93
N ALA A 23 -5.45 -2.56 18.05
CA ALA A 23 -4.85 -1.35 18.58
C ALA A 23 -3.42 -1.65 19.09
N GLY A 24 -2.51 -0.70 18.92
CA GLY A 24 -1.13 -0.85 19.39
C GLY A 24 -0.26 -1.70 18.47
N THR A 25 0.67 -2.43 19.07
CA THR A 25 1.68 -3.21 18.33
C THR A 25 1.10 -4.52 17.82
N SER A 26 1.31 -4.79 16.53
CA SER A 26 0.91 -6.04 15.88
C SER A 26 2.15 -6.76 15.34
N ILE A 27 2.18 -8.09 15.45
CA ILE A 27 3.25 -8.91 14.89
C ILE A 27 2.65 -9.83 13.82
N LEU A 28 3.16 -9.73 12.60
CA LEU A 28 2.80 -10.62 11.49
C LEU A 28 3.81 -11.78 11.44
N ILE A 29 3.35 -13.00 11.72
CA ILE A 29 4.19 -14.21 11.76
C ILE A 29 3.81 -15.14 10.61
N GLY A 30 4.80 -15.80 10.03
CA GLY A 30 4.61 -16.79 8.97
C GLY A 30 5.89 -17.05 8.19
N ARG A 31 5.88 -18.07 7.33
CA ARG A 31 7.03 -18.40 6.47
C ARG A 31 7.39 -17.27 5.51
N ASN A 32 8.60 -17.29 4.96
CA ASN A 32 9.00 -16.38 3.90
C ASN A 32 8.08 -16.53 2.67
N ALA A 33 7.96 -15.46 1.88
CA ALA A 33 7.09 -15.37 0.71
C ALA A 33 5.57 -15.53 0.94
N GLN A 34 5.10 -15.65 2.18
CA GLN A 34 3.66 -15.75 2.53
C GLN A 34 2.89 -14.42 2.44
N GLY A 35 3.50 -13.34 1.95
CA GLY A 35 2.82 -12.06 1.76
C GLY A 35 2.93 -11.06 2.91
N LYS A 36 3.63 -11.38 4.02
CA LYS A 36 3.85 -10.44 5.14
C LYS A 36 4.35 -9.06 4.68
N SER A 37 5.41 -9.03 3.88
CA SER A 37 5.95 -7.79 3.31
C SER A 37 5.01 -7.15 2.28
N ASN A 38 4.17 -7.94 1.59
CA ASN A 38 3.16 -7.41 0.66
C ASN A 38 2.05 -6.68 1.44
N LEU A 39 1.63 -7.20 2.60
CA LEU A 39 0.66 -6.51 3.46
C LEU A 39 1.23 -5.18 3.98
N LEU A 40 2.49 -5.16 4.44
CA LEU A 40 3.18 -3.91 4.81
C LEU A 40 3.31 -2.94 3.64
N GLU A 41 3.60 -3.45 2.44
CA GLU A 41 3.65 -2.67 1.21
C GLU A 41 2.30 -2.04 0.86
N ALA A 42 1.18 -2.71 1.13
CA ALA A 42 -0.14 -2.14 0.93
C ALA A 42 -0.42 -0.94 1.86
N PHE A 43 0.00 -1.02 3.13
CA PHE A 43 -0.07 0.13 4.04
C PHE A 43 0.79 1.30 3.55
N ALA A 44 2.03 1.03 3.13
CA ALA A 44 2.93 2.03 2.59
C ALA A 44 2.40 2.67 1.29
N LEU A 45 1.76 1.88 0.43
CA LEU A 45 1.12 2.35 -0.79
C LEU A 45 -0.02 3.32 -0.47
N LEU A 46 -0.84 3.06 0.54
CA LEU A 46 -1.91 3.99 0.93
C LEU A 46 -1.39 5.25 1.62
N ALA A 47 -0.23 5.19 2.27
CA ALA A 47 0.39 6.35 2.91
C ALA A 47 1.11 7.27 1.91
N THR A 48 1.82 6.68 0.94
CA THR A 48 2.77 7.40 0.07
C THR A 48 2.39 7.37 -1.39
N GLY A 49 1.42 6.54 -1.78
CA GLY A 49 1.11 6.22 -3.17
C GLY A 49 2.21 5.43 -3.89
N LYS A 50 3.23 4.94 -3.19
CA LYS A 50 4.38 4.25 -3.79
C LYS A 50 4.68 2.94 -3.07
N SER A 51 5.33 2.02 -3.79
CA SER A 51 5.95 0.84 -3.21
C SER A 51 7.34 1.20 -2.68
N PHE A 52 7.73 0.61 -1.55
CA PHE A 52 9.11 0.68 -1.05
C PHE A 52 10.03 -0.39 -1.69
N ARG A 53 9.52 -1.24 -2.58
CA ARG A 53 10.24 -2.39 -3.17
C ARG A 53 10.45 -2.28 -4.67
N THR A 54 9.54 -1.62 -5.38
CA THR A 54 9.59 -1.51 -6.85
C THR A 54 9.10 -0.15 -7.31
N SER A 55 9.70 0.36 -8.38
CA SER A 55 9.20 1.52 -9.12
C SER A 55 8.13 1.14 -10.15
N ARG A 56 8.08 -0.14 -10.55
CA ARG A 56 7.11 -0.66 -11.52
C ARG A 56 5.81 -1.03 -10.84
N GLU A 57 4.81 -0.18 -11.00
CA GLU A 57 3.51 -0.38 -10.38
C GLU A 57 2.77 -1.64 -10.87
N VAL A 58 2.97 -2.03 -12.14
CA VAL A 58 2.36 -3.25 -12.69
C VAL A 58 2.76 -4.50 -11.91
N ASP A 59 3.95 -4.53 -11.32
CA ASP A 59 4.43 -5.65 -10.50
C ASP A 59 3.64 -5.79 -9.19
N MET A 60 2.91 -4.74 -8.77
CA MET A 60 2.00 -4.81 -7.63
C MET A 60 0.68 -5.50 -7.96
N VAL A 61 0.35 -5.64 -9.25
CA VAL A 61 -0.83 -6.38 -9.70
C VAL A 61 -0.53 -7.88 -9.68
N ARG A 62 -1.46 -8.67 -9.14
CA ARG A 62 -1.36 -10.13 -9.13
C ARG A 62 -1.25 -10.64 -10.57
N ALA A 63 -0.32 -11.57 -10.81
CA ALA A 63 -0.13 -12.16 -12.14
C ALA A 63 -1.46 -12.71 -12.71
N GLY A 64 -1.76 -12.34 -13.96
CA GLY A 64 -3.00 -12.69 -14.65
C GLY A 64 -4.23 -11.84 -14.28
N ALA A 65 -4.13 -10.94 -13.30
CA ALA A 65 -5.23 -10.05 -12.96
C ALA A 65 -5.16 -8.73 -13.76
N PRO A 66 -6.31 -8.17 -14.18
CA PRO A 66 -6.34 -6.92 -14.94
C PRO A 66 -6.07 -5.68 -14.07
N ALA A 67 -6.28 -5.77 -12.75
CA ALA A 67 -6.06 -4.69 -11.82
C ALA A 67 -5.90 -5.19 -10.37
N ALA A 68 -5.23 -4.39 -9.55
CA ALA A 68 -5.20 -4.50 -8.10
C ALA A 68 -6.00 -3.37 -7.45
N ASN A 69 -6.63 -3.66 -6.32
CA ASN A 69 -7.24 -2.67 -5.44
C ASN A 69 -6.67 -2.83 -4.02
N VAL A 70 -6.26 -1.71 -3.44
CA VAL A 70 -5.85 -1.61 -2.04
C VAL A 70 -6.71 -0.52 -1.43
N SER A 71 -7.47 -0.85 -0.38
CA SER A 71 -8.30 0.14 0.31
C SER A 71 -8.21 -0.01 1.81
N ALA A 72 -8.41 1.09 2.55
CA ALA A 72 -8.42 1.06 4.00
C ALA A 72 -9.46 2.02 4.57
N ARG A 73 -10.05 1.63 5.70
CA ARG A 73 -10.76 2.54 6.59
C ARG A 73 -9.78 3.12 7.60
N VAL A 74 -9.76 4.44 7.73
CA VAL A 74 -8.82 5.15 8.59
C VAL A 74 -9.55 6.11 9.50
N ARG A 75 -9.18 6.12 10.78
CA ARG A 75 -9.61 7.12 11.75
C ARG A 75 -8.63 8.29 11.76
N THR A 76 -9.10 9.45 11.34
CA THR A 76 -8.35 10.71 11.32
C THR A 76 -8.77 11.62 12.47
N LYS A 77 -8.15 12.80 12.59
CA LYS A 77 -8.59 13.82 13.57
C LYS A 77 -9.98 14.40 13.24
N THR A 78 -10.36 14.38 11.96
CA THR A 78 -11.62 14.97 11.46
C THR A 78 -12.73 13.93 11.27
N GLY A 79 -12.52 12.69 11.71
CA GLY A 79 -13.45 11.58 11.55
C GLY A 79 -12.88 10.41 10.75
N ASP A 80 -13.73 9.42 10.50
CA ASP A 80 -13.37 8.25 9.70
C ASP A 80 -13.40 8.59 8.21
N ALA A 81 -12.49 8.00 7.45
CA ALA A 81 -12.42 8.12 5.99
C ALA A 81 -12.08 6.78 5.36
N ARG A 82 -12.41 6.62 4.07
CA ARG A 82 -11.97 5.49 3.24
C ARG A 82 -10.98 5.96 2.20
N LEU A 83 -9.81 5.33 2.16
CA LEU A 83 -8.80 5.55 1.13
C LEU A 83 -8.74 4.33 0.22
N ALA A 84 -8.56 4.54 -1.07
CA ALA A 84 -8.27 3.45 -2.00
C ALA A 84 -7.28 3.85 -3.09
N CYS A 85 -6.50 2.87 -3.53
CA CYS A 85 -5.59 2.94 -4.66
C CYS A 85 -5.90 1.77 -5.60
N ILE A 86 -6.26 2.09 -6.84
CA ILE A 86 -6.50 1.10 -7.90
C ILE A 86 -5.36 1.20 -8.90
N ILE A 87 -4.72 0.08 -9.20
CA ILE A 87 -3.66 -0.04 -10.20
C ILE A 87 -4.18 -0.98 -11.29
N ALA A 88 -4.47 -0.44 -12.47
CA ALA A 88 -4.84 -1.24 -13.64
C ALA A 88 -3.61 -1.58 -14.47
N SER A 89 -3.50 -2.82 -14.93
CA SER A 89 -2.49 -3.24 -15.91
C SER A 89 -2.91 -2.73 -17.29
N VAL A 90 -2.00 -2.07 -18.01
CA VAL A 90 -2.26 -1.52 -19.35
C VAL A 90 -1.08 -1.84 -20.25
N GLY A 91 -1.20 -2.89 -21.07
CA GLY A 91 -0.07 -3.44 -21.82
C GLY A 91 1.04 -3.87 -20.86
N GLU A 92 2.27 -3.38 -21.10
CA GLU A 92 3.42 -3.58 -20.21
C GLU A 92 3.50 -2.61 -19.02
N GLY A 93 2.63 -1.60 -19.00
CA GLY A 93 2.59 -0.54 -17.99
C GLY A 93 1.40 -0.63 -17.04
N SER A 94 1.13 0.47 -16.37
CA SER A 94 0.03 0.59 -15.41
C SER A 94 -0.65 1.94 -15.49
N ARG A 95 -1.90 1.98 -15.00
CA ARG A 95 -2.60 3.22 -14.67
C ARG A 95 -3.07 3.17 -13.23
N LYS A 96 -2.53 4.07 -12.40
CA LYS A 96 -2.86 4.20 -10.99
C LYS A 96 -3.86 5.33 -10.75
N ARG A 97 -4.88 5.07 -9.92
CA ARG A 97 -5.89 6.05 -9.51
C ARG A 97 -6.11 5.99 -8.01
N PHE A 98 -6.35 7.15 -7.41
CA PHE A 98 -6.54 7.32 -5.98
C PHE A 98 -7.96 7.78 -5.68
N PHE A 99 -8.49 7.31 -4.55
CA PHE A 99 -9.84 7.61 -4.12
C PHE A 99 -9.87 7.95 -2.63
N ARG A 100 -10.75 8.89 -2.29
CA ARG A 100 -11.11 9.23 -0.92
C ARG A 100 -12.64 9.25 -0.82
N ASP A 101 -13.18 8.45 0.09
CA ASP A 101 -14.62 8.30 0.32
C ASP A 101 -15.39 8.01 -0.98
N GLY A 102 -14.83 7.12 -1.80
CA GLY A 102 -15.39 6.69 -3.08
C GLY A 102 -15.19 7.67 -4.25
N ARG A 103 -14.67 8.87 -4.01
CA ARG A 103 -14.43 9.88 -5.06
C ARG A 103 -12.98 9.86 -5.52
N ALA A 104 -12.76 9.88 -6.83
CA ALA A 104 -11.42 9.99 -7.40
C ALA A 104 -10.78 11.32 -7.00
N VAL A 105 -9.53 11.28 -6.55
CA VAL A 105 -8.78 12.46 -6.14
C VAL A 105 -7.39 12.49 -6.79
N PRO A 106 -6.82 13.67 -7.07
CA PRO A 106 -5.42 13.79 -7.47
C PRO A 106 -4.48 13.26 -6.38
N TYR A 107 -3.30 12.78 -6.78
CA TYR A 107 -2.27 12.26 -5.86
C TYR A 107 -1.96 13.21 -4.69
N GLY A 108 -1.79 14.51 -4.96
CA GLY A 108 -1.51 15.50 -3.90
C GLY A 108 -2.62 15.61 -2.84
N ARG A 109 -3.90 15.37 -3.21
CA ARG A 109 -5.03 15.34 -2.25
C ARG A 109 -5.22 13.98 -1.58
N PHE A 110 -4.64 12.93 -2.14
CA PHE A 110 -4.63 11.60 -1.54
C PHE A 110 -3.62 11.51 -0.39
N LEU A 111 -2.46 12.15 -0.55
CA LEU A 111 -1.42 12.21 0.47
C LEU A 111 -1.91 12.82 1.79
N GLY A 112 -1.30 12.38 2.89
CA GLY A 112 -1.69 12.79 4.25
C GLY A 112 -2.93 12.07 4.78
N GLY A 113 -3.58 11.21 3.97
CA GLY A 113 -4.65 10.32 4.43
C GLY A 113 -4.15 9.26 5.42
N ILE A 114 -2.92 8.78 5.24
CA ILE A 114 -2.19 7.98 6.22
C ILE A 114 -0.80 8.57 6.47
N ALA A 115 -0.48 8.81 7.74
CA ALA A 115 0.89 9.08 8.18
C ALA A 115 1.54 7.76 8.59
N ALA A 116 2.50 7.28 7.78
CA ALA A 116 3.26 6.08 8.06
C ALA A 116 4.75 6.30 7.76
N VAL A 117 5.59 5.64 8.56
CA VAL A 117 7.02 5.50 8.33
C VAL A 117 7.27 4.01 8.14
N THR A 118 7.98 3.65 7.08
CA THR A 118 8.37 2.26 6.83
C THR A 118 9.84 2.13 7.15
N PHE A 119 10.19 1.09 7.89
CA PHE A 119 11.57 0.66 8.10
C PHE A 119 11.76 -0.66 7.37
N ALA A 120 12.64 -0.68 6.38
CA ALA A 120 12.95 -1.84 5.58
C ALA A 120 14.45 -2.18 5.67
N PRO A 121 14.85 -3.45 5.50
CA PRO A 121 16.27 -3.83 5.46
C PRO A 121 17.08 -3.05 4.41
N SER A 122 16.45 -2.63 3.31
CA SER A 122 17.05 -1.80 2.26
C SER A 122 17.49 -0.42 2.76
N ASP A 123 16.93 0.09 3.86
CA ASP A 123 17.25 1.42 4.37
C ASP A 123 18.69 1.51 4.91
N LEU A 124 19.34 0.36 5.18
CA LEU A 124 20.77 0.31 5.50
C LEU A 124 21.64 0.86 4.37
N ALA A 125 21.19 0.78 3.12
CA ALA A 125 21.90 1.36 1.99
C ALA A 125 21.95 2.90 2.05
N LEU A 126 21.07 3.57 2.80
CA LEU A 126 21.14 5.02 2.98
C LEU A 126 22.33 5.44 3.87
N VAL A 127 22.77 4.55 4.76
CA VAL A 127 23.87 4.84 5.69
C VAL A 127 25.23 4.48 5.08
N GLY A 128 25.29 3.42 4.27
CA GLY A 128 26.54 2.90 3.69
C GLY A 128 26.65 2.97 2.16
N GLY A 129 25.62 3.44 1.47
CA GLY A 129 25.61 3.50 0.00
C GLY A 129 26.29 4.77 -0.54
N PRO A 130 26.67 4.76 -1.83
CA PRO A 130 27.17 5.96 -2.49
C PRO A 130 26.12 7.08 -2.46
N ALA A 131 26.58 8.34 -2.44
CA ALA A 131 25.68 9.49 -2.53
C ALA A 131 24.78 9.35 -3.76
N ALA A 132 23.47 9.61 -3.59
CA ALA A 132 22.54 9.62 -4.70
C ALA A 132 22.96 10.72 -5.70
N LEU A 133 23.36 10.30 -6.89
CA LEU A 133 23.64 11.18 -8.04
C LEU A 133 22.35 11.76 -8.61
#